data_AF-A0A0C4F9S0-F1
#
_entry.id   AF-A0A0C4F9S0-F1
#
_cell.length_a   1.000
_cell.length_b   1.000
_cell.length_c   1.000
_cell.angle_alpha   90.00
_cell.angle_beta   90.00
_cell.angle_gamma   90.00
#
_symmetry.space_group_name_H-M   'P 1'
#
loop_
_entity.id
_entity.type
_entity.pdbx_description
1 polymer ?
#
loop_
_entity_poly.entity_id
_entity_poly.type
_entity_poly.pdbx_seq_one_letter_code
_entity_poly.pdbx_strand_id
1 'polypeptide(L)'
;MSLATEAAADLRVAMRLNQSVPIAPTICIVNIDMEQRVHDPSVGHRSHTFRGTWGYVHVPDSELVSSLVLSDLSLQSYHASIEKVKSMTIEPHIFLPTPAEDQTDAMVWKVQIAKVLFEYLAVPKDRATAIPMASPVIEQITPKKPKIHMLKLMNASDNSAEGVGQVFQLIIGQSGLSVKDFFSRLQPMDGDLGTVQNFNCLKSQRSPSAYPQDQLNNVIFQLGASHTLWNIATAIFTHHFGNMRDSKDCGAWQNLQALGFPAEKAIQKKDFTLMINQMEKVFESMLYYCLRIVPHDLTHLFI
;
A
#
# COMPACT_ATOMS: atom_id res chain seq x y z
N MET A 1 20.56 -26.67 3.13
CA MET A 1 20.74 -26.10 4.48
C MET A 1 21.51 -24.77 4.47
N SER A 2 22.27 -24.44 3.41
CA SER A 2 23.03 -23.17 3.28
C SER A 2 22.17 -21.92 3.06
N LEU A 3 21.16 -21.99 2.19
CA LEU A 3 20.31 -20.85 1.82
C LEU A 3 19.58 -20.20 3.01
N ALA A 4 19.15 -20.99 4.00
CA ALA A 4 18.49 -20.47 5.20
C ALA A 4 19.47 -19.74 6.13
N THR A 5 20.71 -20.23 6.22
CA THR A 5 21.78 -19.61 7.01
C THR A 5 22.26 -18.31 6.38
N GLU A 6 22.40 -18.29 5.05
CA GLU A 6 22.76 -17.10 4.28
C GLU A 6 21.68 -16.01 4.41
N ALA A 7 20.41 -16.37 4.22
CA ALA A 7 19.30 -15.43 4.39
C ALA A 7 19.24 -14.85 5.82
N ALA A 8 19.52 -15.65 6.84
CA ALA A 8 19.60 -15.18 8.22
C ALA A 8 20.80 -14.24 8.46
N ALA A 9 21.95 -14.51 7.83
CA ALA A 9 23.11 -13.64 7.89
C ALA A 9 22.83 -12.29 7.21
N ASP A 10 22.23 -12.31 6.02
CA ASP A 10 21.86 -11.12 5.26
C ASP A 10 20.86 -10.24 6.01
N LEU A 11 19.86 -10.87 6.66
CA LEU A 11 18.92 -10.17 7.52
C LEU A 11 19.64 -9.44 8.67
N ARG A 12 20.58 -10.10 9.34
CA ARG A 12 21.37 -9.49 10.42
C ARG A 12 22.22 -8.32 9.91
N VAL A 13 22.79 -8.46 8.71
CA VAL A 13 23.52 -7.37 8.05
C VAL A 13 22.59 -6.19 7.77
N ALA A 14 21.40 -6.44 7.23
CA ALA A 14 20.41 -5.40 6.94
C ALA A 14 19.93 -4.69 8.22
N MET A 15 19.74 -5.44 9.31
CA MET A 15 19.25 -4.91 10.58
C MET A 15 20.33 -4.24 11.43
N ARG A 16 21.62 -4.38 11.10
CA ARG A 16 22.72 -3.84 11.90
C ARG A 16 22.55 -2.33 12.15
N LEU A 17 23.01 -1.88 13.31
CA LEU A 17 23.08 -0.44 13.59
C LEU A 17 24.03 0.23 12.58
N ASN A 18 23.55 1.28 11.94
CA ASN A 18 24.33 2.12 11.04
C ASN A 18 24.37 3.53 11.63
N GLN A 19 25.55 4.01 12.01
CA GLN A 19 25.69 5.36 12.58
C GLN A 19 25.38 6.47 11.56
N SER A 20 25.50 6.17 10.26
CA SER A 20 25.19 7.10 9.18
C SER A 20 23.69 7.17 8.86
N VAL A 21 22.88 6.21 9.29
CA VAL A 21 21.43 6.18 9.02
C VAL A 21 20.70 5.88 10.34
N PRO A 22 20.19 6.91 11.04
CA PRO A 22 19.62 6.75 12.37
C PRO A 22 18.34 5.90 12.44
N ILE A 23 17.62 5.78 11.32
CA ILE A 23 16.38 5.02 11.22
C ILE A 23 16.64 3.54 10.91
N ALA A 24 15.83 2.65 11.49
CA ALA A 24 15.87 1.24 11.13
C ALA A 24 15.25 1.00 9.74
N PRO A 25 15.63 -0.10 9.06
CA PRO A 25 14.82 -0.62 7.96
C PRO A 25 13.36 -0.84 8.38
N THR A 26 12.43 -0.65 7.45
CA THR A 26 11.00 -0.85 7.72
C THR A 26 10.67 -2.32 7.85
N ILE A 27 9.91 -2.71 8.88
CA ILE A 27 9.46 -4.09 9.07
C ILE A 27 7.98 -4.19 8.73
N CYS A 28 7.65 -4.93 7.69
CA CYS A 28 6.26 -5.25 7.39
C CYS A 28 5.87 -6.59 8.02
N ILE A 29 4.74 -6.62 8.72
CA ILE A 29 4.16 -7.82 9.35
C ILE A 29 2.86 -8.14 8.60
N VAL A 30 2.80 -9.31 7.97
CA VAL A 30 1.67 -9.73 7.13
C VAL A 30 1.40 -11.22 7.30
N ASN A 31 0.13 -11.60 7.34
CA ASN A 31 -0.27 -13.00 7.23
C ASN A 31 -0.18 -13.45 5.76
N ILE A 32 0.99 -13.95 5.35
CA ILE A 32 1.24 -14.42 3.97
C ILE A 32 1.16 -15.95 3.95
N ASP A 33 0.20 -16.49 3.20
CA ASP A 33 0.25 -17.89 2.80
C ASP A 33 1.11 -18.03 1.54
N MET A 34 2.16 -18.86 1.60
CA MET A 34 2.98 -19.16 0.42
C MET A 34 2.58 -20.53 -0.14
N GLU A 35 2.13 -20.58 -1.38
CA GLU A 35 1.84 -21.84 -2.07
C GLU A 35 3.02 -22.20 -2.99
N GLN A 36 3.73 -23.26 -2.65
CA GLN A 36 4.60 -23.95 -3.60
C GLN A 36 3.72 -24.88 -4.43
N ARG A 37 3.54 -24.56 -5.71
CA ARG A 37 2.78 -25.39 -6.64
C ARG A 37 3.73 -26.29 -7.43
N VAL A 38 3.50 -27.60 -7.37
CA VAL A 38 4.20 -28.58 -8.21
C VAL A 38 3.30 -28.89 -9.39
N HIS A 39 3.81 -28.69 -10.62
CA HIS A 39 3.03 -28.90 -11.83
C HIS A 39 2.71 -30.38 -12.08
N ASP A 40 3.66 -31.28 -11.83
CA ASP A 40 3.49 -32.74 -11.97
C ASP A 40 3.60 -33.43 -10.60
N PRO A 41 2.49 -33.74 -9.94
CA PRO A 41 2.51 -34.34 -8.61
C PRO A 41 3.02 -35.79 -8.66
N SER A 42 3.91 -36.15 -7.74
CA SER A 42 4.32 -37.55 -7.51
C SER A 42 4.39 -37.87 -6.02
N VAL A 43 4.64 -39.12 -5.65
CA VAL A 43 4.72 -39.53 -4.24
C VAL A 43 5.94 -38.85 -3.59
N GLY A 44 5.69 -37.95 -2.64
CA GLY A 44 6.73 -37.10 -2.02
C GLY A 44 6.99 -35.77 -2.73
N HIS A 45 6.33 -35.51 -3.87
CA HIS A 45 6.39 -34.24 -4.61
C HIS A 45 4.97 -33.74 -4.84
N ARG A 46 4.44 -33.00 -3.86
CA ARG A 46 3.10 -32.41 -3.92
C ARG A 46 3.21 -30.90 -3.70
N SER A 47 2.21 -30.18 -4.16
CA SER A 47 2.05 -28.77 -3.80
C SER A 47 1.94 -28.65 -2.28
N HIS A 48 2.64 -27.68 -1.70
CA HIS A 48 2.65 -27.41 -0.27
C HIS A 48 2.27 -25.95 -0.04
N THR A 49 1.35 -25.73 0.89
CA THR A 49 1.03 -24.38 1.38
C THR A 49 1.73 -24.18 2.72
N PHE A 50 2.63 -23.22 2.78
CA PHE A 50 3.24 -22.75 4.01
C PHE A 50 2.33 -21.67 4.61
N ARG A 51 1.66 -22.02 5.69
CA ARG A 51 0.81 -21.12 6.46
C ARG A 51 1.59 -20.51 7.61
N GLY A 52 1.35 -19.25 7.89
CA GLY A 52 1.94 -18.56 9.03
C GLY A 52 1.90 -17.05 8.91
N THR A 53 2.19 -16.39 10.02
CA THR A 53 2.52 -14.97 10.03
C THR A 53 3.96 -14.84 9.61
N TRP A 54 4.17 -14.09 8.53
CA TRP A 54 5.49 -13.77 8.03
C TRP A 54 5.71 -12.27 8.17
N GLY A 55 6.96 -11.87 8.16
CA GLY A 55 7.31 -10.48 7.99
C GLY A 55 8.33 -10.35 6.88
N TYR A 56 8.60 -9.12 6.49
CA TYR A 56 9.78 -8.81 5.70
C TYR A 56 10.35 -7.47 6.11
N VAL A 57 11.66 -7.37 6.05
CA VAL A 57 12.41 -6.14 6.23
C VAL A 57 12.58 -5.50 4.86
N HIS A 58 12.11 -4.28 4.70
CA HIS A 58 12.34 -3.45 3.53
C HIS A 58 13.52 -2.51 3.80
N VAL A 59 14.63 -2.71 3.11
CA VAL A 59 15.79 -1.83 3.22
C VAL A 59 15.54 -0.58 2.37
N PRO A 60 15.58 0.63 2.97
CA PRO A 60 15.41 1.87 2.22
C PRO A 60 16.43 1.99 1.09
N ASP A 61 16.01 2.55 -0.05
CA ASP A 61 16.91 2.85 -1.16
C ASP A 61 17.97 3.87 -0.71
N SER A 62 19.23 3.62 -1.05
CA SER A 62 20.34 4.45 -0.57
C SER A 62 20.34 5.86 -1.16
N GLU A 63 19.86 6.02 -2.39
CA GLU A 63 19.75 7.36 -3.01
C GLU A 63 18.65 8.14 -2.31
N LEU A 64 17.50 7.51 -2.03
CA LEU A 64 16.43 8.13 -1.26
C LEU A 64 16.90 8.53 0.14
N VAL A 65 17.61 7.66 0.87
CA VAL A 65 18.13 8.02 2.20
C VAL A 65 19.12 9.17 2.11
N SER A 66 19.95 9.22 1.07
CA SER A 66 20.93 10.30 0.88
C SER A 66 20.31 11.66 0.56
N SER A 67 19.08 11.70 0.06
CA SER A 67 18.36 12.96 -0.19
C SER A 67 17.64 13.52 1.05
N LEU A 68 17.60 12.78 2.16
CA LEU A 68 16.89 13.16 3.37
C LEU A 68 17.81 13.86 4.39
N VAL A 69 17.21 14.68 5.25
CA VAL A 69 17.88 15.28 6.40
C VAL A 69 18.02 14.22 7.48
N LEU A 70 19.21 13.61 7.58
CA LEU A 70 19.45 12.45 8.46
C LEU A 70 19.19 12.72 9.95
N SER A 71 19.37 13.97 10.41
CA SER A 71 19.06 14.35 11.81
C SER A 71 17.58 14.22 12.13
N ASP A 72 16.71 14.35 11.14
CA ASP A 72 15.25 14.29 11.32
C ASP A 72 14.74 12.84 11.40
N LEU A 73 15.57 11.88 10.98
CA LEU A 73 15.27 10.45 11.01
C LEU A 73 15.58 9.79 12.36
N SER A 74 15.95 10.58 13.38
CA SER A 74 16.30 10.06 14.70
C SER A 74 15.06 9.81 15.58
N LEU A 75 15.20 8.90 16.56
CA LEU A 75 14.17 8.66 17.56
C LEU A 75 13.83 9.91 18.38
N GLN A 76 14.84 10.74 18.66
CA GLN A 76 14.65 12.01 19.39
C GLN A 76 13.81 13.00 18.58
N SER A 77 14.12 13.15 17.30
CA SER A 77 13.38 14.03 16.39
C SER A 77 11.93 13.57 16.24
N TYR A 78 11.70 12.26 16.14
CA TYR A 78 10.34 11.70 16.17
C TYR A 78 9.58 12.07 17.44
N HIS A 79 10.17 11.86 18.62
CA HIS A 79 9.51 12.22 19.89
C HIS A 79 9.21 13.72 20.00
N ALA A 80 10.15 14.57 19.60
CA ALA A 80 9.96 16.01 19.58
C ALA A 80 8.81 16.43 18.65
N SER A 81 8.65 15.76 17.50
CA SER A 81 7.55 16.00 16.57
C SER A 81 6.21 15.53 17.14
N ILE A 82 6.14 14.32 17.72
CA ILE A 82 4.89 13.80 18.32
C ILE A 82 4.42 14.67 19.49
N GLU A 83 5.34 15.24 20.28
CA GLU A 83 4.97 16.15 21.36
C GLU A 83 4.27 17.41 20.84
N LYS A 84 4.76 17.98 19.73
CA LYS A 84 4.15 19.15 19.09
C LYS A 84 2.76 18.87 18.53
N VAL A 85 2.52 17.64 18.05
CA VAL A 85 1.21 17.23 17.51
C VAL A 85 0.11 17.31 18.56
N LYS A 86 0.41 17.11 19.85
CA LYS A 86 -0.58 17.19 20.94
C LYS A 86 -1.26 18.57 21.03
N SER A 87 -0.57 19.62 20.63
CA SER A 87 -1.06 21.00 20.61
C SER A 87 -1.41 21.51 19.21
N MET A 88 -1.31 20.65 18.18
CA MET A 88 -1.60 21.05 16.81
C MET A 88 -3.10 21.27 16.61
N THR A 89 -3.47 22.43 16.11
CA THR A 89 -4.84 22.70 15.66
C THR A 89 -5.03 22.08 14.28
N ILE A 90 -5.99 21.16 14.18
CA ILE A 90 -6.38 20.55 12.91
C ILE A 90 -7.50 21.41 12.32
N GLU A 91 -7.22 22.08 11.21
CA GLU A 91 -8.20 22.82 10.44
C GLU A 91 -8.62 22.03 9.20
N PRO A 92 -9.91 22.09 8.77
CA PRO A 92 -10.38 21.33 7.61
C PRO A 92 -9.60 21.59 6.32
N HIS A 93 -9.07 22.80 6.13
CA HIS A 93 -8.33 23.18 4.93
C HIS A 93 -7.02 22.41 4.77
N ILE A 94 -6.48 21.81 5.84
CA ILE A 94 -5.26 20.97 5.81
C ILE A 94 -5.51 19.68 5.00
N PHE A 95 -6.77 19.26 4.86
CA PHE A 95 -7.16 18.08 4.08
C PHE A 95 -7.72 18.43 2.70
N LEU A 96 -7.75 19.71 2.33
CA LEU A 96 -8.19 20.14 1.00
C LEU A 96 -6.97 20.27 0.09
N PRO A 97 -7.12 19.96 -1.21
CA PRO A 97 -6.06 20.20 -2.18
C PRO A 97 -5.68 21.67 -2.22
N THR A 98 -4.40 21.93 -2.41
CA THR A 98 -3.90 23.26 -2.75
C THR A 98 -4.31 23.64 -4.17
N PRO A 99 -4.31 24.94 -4.53
CA PRO A 99 -4.61 25.36 -5.90
C PRO A 99 -3.74 24.70 -6.98
N ALA A 100 -2.51 24.32 -6.65
CA ALA A 100 -1.61 23.62 -7.58
C ALA A 100 -1.99 22.14 -7.74
N GLU A 101 -2.40 21.48 -6.66
CA GLU A 101 -2.91 20.10 -6.69
C GLU A 101 -4.25 20.05 -7.45
N ASP A 102 -5.16 21.00 -7.23
CA ASP A 102 -6.43 21.11 -7.99
C ASP A 102 -6.19 21.23 -9.50
N GLN A 103 -5.21 22.04 -9.91
CA GLN A 103 -4.84 22.16 -11.32
C GLN A 103 -4.32 20.83 -11.87
N THR A 104 -3.54 20.11 -11.08
CA THR A 104 -2.99 18.80 -11.43
C THR A 104 -4.11 17.76 -11.57
N ASP A 105 -5.04 17.72 -10.63
CA ASP A 105 -6.22 16.84 -10.68
C ASP A 105 -7.08 17.13 -11.91
N ALA A 106 -7.33 18.41 -12.20
CA ALA A 106 -8.05 18.81 -13.40
C ALA A 106 -7.32 18.36 -14.69
N MET A 107 -5.99 18.37 -14.71
CA MET A 107 -5.20 17.84 -15.84
C MET A 107 -5.36 16.32 -15.95
N VAL A 108 -5.30 15.57 -14.85
CA VAL A 108 -5.49 14.10 -14.86
C VAL A 108 -6.83 13.74 -15.51
N TRP A 109 -7.93 14.40 -15.11
CA TRP A 109 -9.25 14.20 -15.71
C TRP A 109 -9.27 14.51 -17.20
N LYS A 110 -8.68 15.64 -17.62
CA LYS A 110 -8.60 16.04 -19.03
C LYS A 110 -7.84 15.01 -19.87
N VAL A 111 -6.73 14.48 -19.36
CA VAL A 111 -5.93 13.45 -20.05
C VAL A 111 -6.74 12.16 -20.20
N GLN A 112 -7.44 11.70 -19.15
CA GLN A 112 -8.26 10.50 -19.21
C GLN A 112 -9.41 10.64 -20.21
N ILE A 113 -10.08 11.79 -20.24
CA ILE A 113 -11.14 12.10 -21.23
C ILE A 113 -10.56 12.15 -22.64
N ALA A 114 -9.44 12.86 -22.83
CA ALA A 114 -8.77 12.96 -24.12
C ALA A 114 -8.34 11.59 -24.65
N LYS A 115 -7.88 10.71 -23.75
CA LYS A 115 -7.50 9.34 -24.10
C LYS A 115 -8.66 8.55 -24.70
N VAL A 116 -9.80 8.52 -24.00
CA VAL A 116 -11.01 7.83 -24.48
C VAL A 116 -11.53 8.45 -25.78
N LEU A 117 -11.53 9.77 -25.88
CA LEU A 117 -11.93 10.47 -27.10
C LEU A 117 -11.06 10.04 -28.29
N PHE A 118 -9.74 10.07 -28.11
CA PHE A 118 -8.77 9.71 -29.14
C PHE A 118 -8.87 8.24 -29.57
N GLU A 119 -9.00 7.33 -28.61
CA GLU A 119 -9.00 5.89 -28.88
C GLU A 119 -10.28 5.42 -29.58
N TYR A 120 -11.45 6.01 -29.25
CA TYR A 120 -12.74 5.45 -29.66
C TYR A 120 -13.61 6.34 -30.53
N LEU A 121 -13.38 7.66 -30.57
CA LEU A 121 -14.34 8.61 -31.13
C LEU A 121 -13.76 9.55 -32.18
N ALA A 122 -12.62 10.19 -31.93
CA ALA A 122 -12.11 11.26 -32.78
C ALA A 122 -10.60 11.47 -32.65
N VAL A 123 -9.95 11.80 -33.77
CA VAL A 123 -8.54 12.21 -33.80
C VAL A 123 -8.47 13.74 -33.90
N PRO A 124 -7.59 14.42 -33.14
CA PRO A 124 -7.44 15.88 -33.23
C PRO A 124 -6.95 16.30 -34.62
N LYS A 125 -7.50 17.41 -35.12
CA LYS A 125 -7.11 18.00 -36.41
C LYS A 125 -5.66 18.45 -36.42
N ASP A 126 -5.21 19.04 -35.32
CA ASP A 126 -3.82 19.41 -35.08
C ASP A 126 -3.30 18.71 -33.81
N ARG A 127 -2.22 17.94 -33.97
CA ARG A 127 -1.61 17.21 -32.85
C ARG A 127 -0.76 18.11 -31.97
N ALA A 128 -0.29 19.25 -32.48
CA ALA A 128 0.57 20.17 -31.72
C ALA A 128 -0.20 20.91 -30.61
N THR A 129 -1.51 21.10 -30.80
CA THR A 129 -2.41 21.77 -29.85
C THR A 129 -3.27 20.81 -29.04
N ALA A 130 -3.13 19.50 -29.27
CA ALA A 130 -3.90 18.47 -28.58
C ALA A 130 -3.48 18.32 -27.11
N ILE A 131 -4.43 17.92 -26.27
CA ILE A 131 -4.14 17.57 -24.87
C ILE A 131 -3.15 16.40 -24.86
N PRO A 132 -2.04 16.48 -24.10
CA PRO A 132 -1.11 15.37 -23.96
C PRO A 132 -1.81 14.12 -23.43
N MET A 133 -1.45 12.95 -23.96
CA MET A 133 -2.06 11.67 -23.57
C MET A 133 -1.39 11.03 -22.35
N ALA A 134 -0.28 11.60 -21.89
CA ALA A 134 0.41 11.19 -20.68
C ALA A 134 -0.12 11.98 -19.49
N SER A 135 -0.46 11.28 -18.41
CA SER A 135 -0.83 11.93 -17.14
C SER A 135 0.32 12.79 -16.61
N PRO A 136 0.01 13.89 -15.89
CA PRO A 136 1.05 14.66 -15.21
C PRO A 136 1.81 13.75 -14.23
N VAL A 137 3.13 13.92 -14.18
CA VAL A 137 3.99 13.18 -13.25
C VAL A 137 3.88 13.84 -11.88
N ILE A 138 3.32 13.12 -10.90
CA ILE A 138 3.18 13.58 -9.51
C ILE A 138 4.13 12.76 -8.65
N GLU A 139 5.19 13.40 -8.15
CA GLU A 139 6.14 12.83 -7.17
C GLU A 139 6.57 11.39 -7.46
N GLN A 140 6.78 11.06 -8.73
CA GLN A 140 7.03 9.68 -9.14
C GLN A 140 8.37 9.18 -8.60
N ILE A 141 8.31 8.15 -7.77
CA ILE A 141 9.49 7.42 -7.34
C ILE A 141 10.00 6.51 -8.46
N THR A 142 11.33 6.34 -8.53
CA THR A 142 11.93 5.44 -9.53
C THR A 142 11.54 4.00 -9.22
N PRO A 143 11.01 3.22 -10.19
CA PRO A 143 10.62 1.83 -9.97
C PRO A 143 11.87 0.94 -9.89
N LYS A 144 12.52 0.94 -8.73
CA LYS A 144 13.64 0.05 -8.42
C LYS A 144 13.12 -1.19 -7.70
N LYS A 145 13.74 -2.34 -8.00
CA LYS A 145 13.43 -3.58 -7.27
C LYS A 145 13.79 -3.40 -5.79
N PRO A 146 12.84 -3.56 -4.86
CA PRO A 146 13.13 -3.37 -3.44
C PRO A 146 14.04 -4.49 -2.92
N LYS A 147 14.95 -4.12 -2.00
CA LYS A 147 15.74 -5.10 -1.26
C LYS A 147 14.96 -5.53 -0.03
N ILE A 148 14.43 -6.75 -0.07
CA ILE A 148 13.63 -7.33 1.02
C ILE A 148 14.32 -8.54 1.65
N HIS A 149 14.14 -8.71 2.96
CA HIS A 149 14.59 -9.90 3.71
C HIS A 149 13.43 -10.49 4.50
N MET A 150 13.15 -11.78 4.32
CA MET A 150 12.02 -12.44 4.97
C MET A 150 12.27 -12.72 6.45
N LEU A 151 11.23 -12.57 7.25
CA LEU A 151 11.16 -12.91 8.68
C LEU A 151 10.13 -14.01 8.87
N LYS A 152 10.52 -15.06 9.60
CA LYS A 152 9.56 -16.07 10.05
C LYS A 152 9.02 -15.67 11.42
N LEU A 153 7.75 -15.30 11.52
CA LEU A 153 7.18 -14.86 12.78
C LEU A 153 6.51 -16.04 13.48
N MET A 154 5.25 -16.33 13.19
CA MET A 154 4.48 -17.34 13.92
C MET A 154 3.82 -18.35 12.97
N ASN A 155 3.57 -19.57 13.45
CA ASN A 155 2.88 -20.59 12.65
C ASN A 155 1.39 -20.26 12.46
N ALA A 156 0.78 -19.56 13.41
CA ALA A 156 -0.58 -19.02 13.32
C ALA A 156 -0.70 -17.80 14.24
N SER A 157 -1.17 -16.67 13.70
CA SER A 157 -1.57 -15.52 14.51
C SER A 157 -2.88 -15.84 15.22
N ASP A 158 -2.94 -15.57 16.51
CA ASP A 158 -4.19 -15.55 17.30
C ASP A 158 -4.90 -14.18 17.23
N ASN A 159 -4.35 -13.23 16.47
CA ASN A 159 -4.78 -11.83 16.37
C ASN A 159 -4.99 -11.19 17.74
N SER A 160 -4.12 -11.51 18.70
CA SER A 160 -4.16 -10.94 20.06
C SER A 160 -3.00 -9.98 20.32
N ALA A 161 -3.12 -9.17 21.37
CA ALA A 161 -2.03 -8.33 21.86
C ALA A 161 -0.85 -9.17 22.40
N GLU A 162 -1.13 -10.35 22.98
CA GLU A 162 -0.09 -11.28 23.43
C GLU A 162 0.71 -11.85 22.24
N GLY A 163 0.01 -12.24 21.17
CA GLY A 163 0.61 -12.68 19.91
C GLY A 163 1.54 -11.62 19.32
N VAL A 164 1.16 -10.34 19.36
CA VAL A 164 2.04 -9.24 18.94
C VAL A 164 3.32 -9.21 19.80
N GLY A 165 3.22 -9.39 21.12
CA GLY A 165 4.40 -9.47 21.99
C GLY A 165 5.38 -10.57 21.58
N GLN A 166 4.87 -11.75 21.17
CA GLN A 166 5.68 -12.85 20.66
C GLN A 166 6.34 -12.51 19.32
N VAL A 167 5.62 -11.83 18.42
CA VAL A 167 6.17 -11.32 17.16
C VAL A 167 7.40 -10.43 17.39
N PHE A 168 7.35 -9.52 18.37
CA PHE A 168 8.52 -8.67 18.70
C PHE A 168 9.73 -9.49 19.16
N GLN A 169 9.52 -10.52 19.99
CA GLN A 169 10.62 -11.40 20.42
C GLN A 169 11.28 -12.11 19.23
N LEU A 170 10.48 -12.56 18.28
CA LEU A 170 10.95 -13.24 17.06
C LEU A 170 11.68 -12.30 16.11
N ILE A 171 11.21 -11.05 15.97
CA ILE A 171 11.90 -10.00 15.19
C ILE A 171 13.26 -9.71 15.81
N ILE A 172 13.33 -9.46 17.12
CA ILE A 172 14.59 -9.16 17.81
C ILE A 172 15.55 -10.34 17.68
N GLY A 173 15.08 -11.57 17.94
CA GLY A 173 15.90 -12.78 17.83
C GLY A 173 16.48 -13.02 16.43
N GLN A 174 15.71 -12.74 15.37
CA GLN A 174 16.18 -12.88 13.99
C GLN A 174 17.08 -11.73 13.54
N SER A 175 16.85 -10.51 14.05
CA SER A 175 17.64 -9.32 13.69
C SER A 175 19.10 -9.39 14.15
N GLY A 176 19.41 -10.21 15.17
CA GLY A 176 20.72 -10.27 15.80
C GLY A 176 21.08 -9.04 16.65
N LEU A 177 20.14 -8.13 16.88
CA LEU A 177 20.30 -6.98 17.75
C LEU A 177 20.06 -7.38 19.22
N SER A 178 20.73 -6.70 20.13
CA SER A 178 20.32 -6.73 21.54
C SER A 178 18.98 -6.00 21.71
N VAL A 179 18.24 -6.32 22.77
CA VAL A 179 17.00 -5.60 23.13
C VAL A 179 17.28 -4.10 23.21
N LYS A 180 18.38 -3.71 23.89
CA LYS A 180 18.78 -2.31 24.01
C LYS A 180 18.98 -1.64 22.65
N ASP A 181 19.71 -2.29 21.73
CA ASP A 181 19.99 -1.74 20.41
C ASP A 181 18.72 -1.59 19.58
N PHE A 182 17.83 -2.60 19.63
CA PHE A 182 16.56 -2.55 18.93
C PHE A 182 15.70 -1.37 19.40
N PHE A 183 15.64 -1.14 20.71
CA PHE A 183 14.86 -0.05 21.32
C PHE A 183 15.55 1.33 21.30
N SER A 184 16.81 1.41 20.87
CA SER A 184 17.59 2.66 20.84
C SER A 184 17.33 3.55 19.61
N ARG A 185 16.63 3.04 18.59
CA ARG A 185 16.35 3.75 17.34
C ARG A 185 14.88 3.62 16.93
N LEU A 186 14.45 4.51 16.03
CA LEU A 186 13.11 4.48 15.45
C LEU A 186 12.95 3.22 14.60
N GLN A 187 11.87 2.47 14.83
CA GLN A 187 11.51 1.23 14.16
C GLN A 187 10.20 1.44 13.39
N PRO A 188 10.26 1.83 12.10
CA PRO A 188 9.08 1.90 11.27
C PRO A 188 8.56 0.48 10.98
N MET A 189 7.26 0.29 11.15
CA MET A 189 6.58 -0.97 10.93
C MET A 189 5.27 -0.78 10.19
N ASP A 190 4.92 -1.76 9.37
CA ASP A 190 3.72 -1.74 8.54
C ASP A 190 2.94 -3.03 8.74
N GLY A 191 1.61 -2.96 8.65
CA GLY A 191 0.78 -4.16 8.72
C GLY A 191 -0.67 -3.86 8.44
N ASP A 192 -1.50 -4.90 8.48
CA ASP A 192 -2.94 -4.76 8.34
C ASP A 192 -3.58 -4.06 9.56
N LEU A 193 -4.83 -3.64 9.40
CA LEU A 193 -5.56 -2.91 10.43
C LEU A 193 -5.61 -3.67 11.77
N GLY A 194 -5.79 -4.99 11.74
CA GLY A 194 -5.85 -5.82 12.95
C GLY A 194 -4.51 -5.83 13.68
N THR A 195 -3.41 -5.94 12.96
CA THR A 195 -2.05 -5.89 13.51
C THR A 195 -1.78 -4.54 14.19
N VAL A 196 -2.16 -3.44 13.54
CA VAL A 196 -1.99 -2.08 14.09
C VAL A 196 -2.84 -1.88 15.35
N GLN A 197 -4.08 -2.36 15.35
CA GLN A 197 -4.97 -2.30 16.52
C GLN A 197 -4.41 -3.09 17.71
N ASN A 198 -3.93 -4.31 17.47
CA ASN A 198 -3.33 -5.15 18.50
C ASN A 198 -2.04 -4.55 19.06
N PHE A 199 -1.20 -3.96 18.21
CA PHE A 199 -0.02 -3.21 18.66
C PHE A 199 -0.40 -2.04 19.56
N ASN A 200 -1.37 -1.22 19.15
CA ASN A 200 -1.81 -0.08 19.95
C ASN A 200 -2.45 -0.51 21.29
N CYS A 201 -3.18 -1.63 21.30
CA CYS A 201 -3.71 -2.25 22.52
C CYS A 201 -2.58 -2.72 23.46
N LEU A 202 -1.56 -3.40 22.91
CA LEU A 202 -0.39 -3.82 23.69
C LEU A 202 0.36 -2.63 24.28
N LYS A 203 0.56 -1.59 23.45
CA LYS A 203 1.24 -0.35 23.86
C LYS A 203 0.49 0.37 24.98
N SER A 204 -0.84 0.46 24.89
CA SER A 204 -1.65 1.11 25.94
C SER A 204 -1.66 0.32 27.25
N GLN A 205 -1.68 -1.02 27.19
CA GLN A 205 -1.61 -1.88 28.38
C GLN A 205 -0.27 -1.78 29.12
N ARG A 206 0.83 -1.51 28.42
CA ARG A 206 2.18 -1.43 29.00
C ARG A 206 2.62 -0.01 29.36
N SER A 207 1.89 1.00 28.89
CA SER A 207 2.21 2.41 29.16
C SER A 207 1.47 2.91 30.41
N PRO A 208 2.13 3.67 31.31
CA PRO A 208 3.53 4.12 31.26
C PRO A 208 4.51 3.12 31.88
N SER A 209 5.73 2.98 31.33
CA SER A 209 6.74 2.06 31.90
C SER A 209 8.14 2.55 32.32
N ALA A 210 8.81 3.60 31.84
CA ALA A 210 10.26 3.85 32.08
C ALA A 210 11.23 2.87 31.39
N TYR A 211 10.84 1.62 31.13
CA TYR A 211 11.61 0.72 30.28
C TYR A 211 11.17 0.85 28.80
N PRO A 212 12.07 1.17 27.86
CA PRO A 212 11.73 1.36 26.44
C PRO A 212 11.05 0.14 25.80
N GLN A 213 11.47 -1.07 26.18
CA GLN A 213 10.93 -2.32 25.63
C GLN A 213 9.47 -2.59 25.99
N ASP A 214 8.99 -1.99 27.08
CA ASP A 214 7.60 -2.13 27.50
C ASP A 214 6.74 -1.01 26.92
N GLN A 215 7.27 0.22 26.88
CA GLN A 215 6.54 1.38 26.34
C GLN A 215 6.37 1.33 24.81
N LEU A 216 7.26 0.63 24.08
CA LEU A 216 7.24 0.53 22.61
C LEU A 216 7.20 1.91 21.92
N ASN A 217 7.81 2.91 22.55
CA ASN A 217 7.74 4.30 22.12
C ASN A 217 8.62 4.61 20.90
N ASN A 218 9.58 3.73 20.61
CA ASN A 218 10.43 3.80 19.43
C ASN A 218 9.83 3.11 18.20
N VAL A 219 8.67 2.47 18.32
CA VAL A 219 7.99 1.80 17.22
C VAL A 219 6.88 2.71 16.71
N ILE A 220 6.90 2.95 15.39
CA ILE A 220 5.78 3.60 14.68
C ILE A 220 5.17 2.56 13.76
N PHE A 221 3.85 2.37 13.88
CA PHE A 221 3.11 1.41 13.10
C PHE A 221 2.20 2.16 12.12
N GLN A 222 2.42 1.98 10.82
CA GLN A 222 1.57 2.53 9.77
C GLN A 222 0.69 1.44 9.15
N LEU A 223 -0.46 1.85 8.63
CA LEU A 223 -1.32 0.95 7.85
C LEU A 223 -0.62 0.64 6.53
N GLY A 224 -0.50 -0.65 6.21
CA GLY A 224 0.13 -1.07 4.96
C GLY A 224 -0.59 -0.48 3.75
N ALA A 225 0.12 0.31 2.95
CA ALA A 225 -0.44 1.07 1.83
C ALA A 225 -1.29 0.21 0.89
N SER A 226 -0.82 -0.99 0.53
CA SER A 226 -1.54 -1.93 -0.32
C SER A 226 -2.88 -2.38 0.27
N HIS A 227 -2.94 -2.63 1.58
CA HIS A 227 -4.20 -2.99 2.26
C HIS A 227 -5.15 -1.80 2.36
N THR A 228 -4.62 -0.59 2.59
CA THR A 228 -5.43 0.63 2.59
C THR A 228 -6.04 0.88 1.22
N LEU A 229 -5.23 0.82 0.16
CA LEU A 229 -5.69 0.93 -1.23
C LEU A 229 -6.70 -0.16 -1.59
N TRP A 230 -6.44 -1.40 -1.15
CA TRP A 230 -7.38 -2.50 -1.28
C TRP A 230 -8.76 -2.14 -0.71
N ASN A 231 -8.78 -1.71 0.56
CA ASN A 231 -10.02 -1.45 1.29
C ASN A 231 -10.80 -0.30 0.67
N ILE A 232 -10.12 0.78 0.28
CA ILE A 232 -10.74 1.93 -0.38
C ILE A 232 -11.31 1.53 -1.74
N ALA A 233 -10.51 0.88 -2.60
CA ALA A 233 -10.95 0.45 -3.93
C ALA A 233 -12.13 -0.53 -3.85
N THR A 234 -12.07 -1.51 -2.92
CA THR A 234 -13.16 -2.45 -2.69
C THR A 234 -14.44 -1.72 -2.24
N ALA A 235 -14.32 -0.75 -1.33
CA ALA A 235 -15.46 0.01 -0.83
C ALA A 235 -16.14 0.81 -1.94
N ILE A 236 -15.35 1.57 -2.73
CA ILE A 236 -15.84 2.33 -3.88
C ILE A 236 -16.51 1.39 -4.88
N PHE A 237 -15.82 0.32 -5.28
CA PHE A 237 -16.31 -0.56 -6.34
C PHE A 237 -17.56 -1.31 -5.92
N THR A 238 -17.63 -1.76 -4.66
CA THR A 238 -18.83 -2.41 -4.11
C THR A 238 -20.01 -1.43 -4.03
N HIS A 239 -19.77 -0.20 -3.57
CA HIS A 239 -20.81 0.81 -3.43
C HIS A 239 -21.44 1.16 -4.78
N HIS A 240 -20.63 1.29 -5.83
CA HIS A 240 -21.10 1.61 -7.19
C HIS A 240 -21.35 0.38 -8.06
N PHE A 241 -21.30 -0.83 -7.48
CA PHE A 241 -21.41 -2.06 -8.26
C PHE A 241 -22.79 -2.21 -8.89
N GLY A 242 -23.84 -1.85 -8.14
CA GLY A 242 -25.24 -1.97 -8.53
C GLY A 242 -25.87 -3.33 -8.24
N ASN A 243 -27.15 -3.46 -8.55
CA ASN A 243 -27.94 -4.67 -8.33
C ASN A 243 -28.15 -5.48 -9.62
N MET A 244 -27.41 -6.58 -9.77
CA MET A 244 -27.52 -7.50 -10.92
C MET A 244 -28.90 -8.17 -11.10
N ARG A 245 -29.78 -8.11 -10.07
CA ARG A 245 -31.14 -8.67 -10.16
C ARG A 245 -32.16 -7.67 -10.70
N ASP A 246 -31.79 -6.40 -10.82
CA ASP A 246 -32.64 -5.37 -11.39
C ASP A 246 -32.10 -4.98 -12.77
N SER A 247 -32.83 -5.33 -13.82
CA SER A 247 -32.47 -4.98 -15.21
C SER A 247 -32.45 -3.48 -15.49
N LYS A 248 -33.02 -2.65 -14.60
CA LYS A 248 -33.01 -1.18 -14.71
C LYS A 248 -31.83 -0.54 -13.98
N ASP A 249 -31.08 -1.31 -13.20
CA ASP A 249 -29.90 -0.83 -12.51
C ASP A 249 -28.75 -0.60 -13.49
N CYS A 250 -28.13 0.58 -13.43
CA CYS A 250 -27.05 1.00 -14.31
C CYS A 250 -25.68 0.99 -13.62
N GLY A 251 -25.50 0.13 -12.62
CA GLY A 251 -24.25 0.02 -11.88
C GLY A 251 -23.08 -0.53 -12.71
N ALA A 252 -21.91 -0.61 -12.08
CA ALA A 252 -20.70 -1.11 -12.74
C ALA A 252 -20.86 -2.52 -13.34
N TRP A 253 -21.71 -3.37 -12.75
CA TRP A 253 -21.97 -4.73 -13.26
C TRP A 253 -22.43 -4.74 -14.72
N GLN A 254 -23.22 -3.75 -15.14
CA GLN A 254 -23.76 -3.67 -16.50
C GLN A 254 -22.66 -3.37 -17.51
N ASN A 255 -21.76 -2.44 -17.17
CA ASN A 255 -20.58 -2.11 -17.98
C ASN A 255 -19.67 -3.35 -18.14
N LEU A 256 -19.44 -4.08 -17.05
CA LEU A 256 -18.63 -5.30 -17.09
C LEU A 256 -19.24 -6.37 -18.00
N GLN A 257 -20.55 -6.61 -17.90
CA GLN A 257 -21.23 -7.57 -18.78
C GLN A 257 -21.18 -7.14 -20.25
N ALA A 258 -21.37 -5.85 -20.54
CA ALA A 258 -21.27 -5.31 -21.89
C ALA A 258 -19.85 -5.47 -22.48
N LEU A 259 -18.82 -5.38 -21.63
CA LEU A 259 -17.42 -5.65 -21.99
C LEU A 259 -17.08 -7.16 -22.06
N GLY A 260 -18.06 -8.05 -21.83
CA GLY A 260 -17.87 -9.49 -21.86
C GLY A 260 -17.19 -10.06 -20.60
N PHE A 261 -17.09 -9.28 -19.53
CA PHE A 261 -16.51 -9.72 -18.26
C PHE A 261 -17.62 -10.22 -17.31
N PRO A 262 -17.48 -11.42 -16.71
CA PRO A 262 -18.45 -11.91 -15.72
C PRO A 262 -18.42 -11.04 -14.46
N ALA A 263 -19.47 -10.26 -14.24
CA ALA A 263 -19.55 -9.26 -13.18
C ALA A 263 -19.29 -9.85 -11.78
N GLU A 264 -19.76 -11.06 -11.51
CA GLU A 264 -19.56 -11.77 -10.25
C GLU A 264 -18.09 -12.08 -9.92
N LYS A 265 -17.19 -11.97 -10.91
CA LYS A 265 -15.75 -12.17 -10.75
C LYS A 265 -14.96 -10.88 -10.56
N ALA A 266 -15.60 -9.71 -10.57
CA ALA A 266 -14.91 -8.43 -10.59
C ALA A 266 -14.34 -8.02 -9.22
N ILE A 267 -15.07 -8.35 -8.15
CA ILE A 267 -14.66 -8.05 -6.77
C ILE A 267 -14.14 -9.34 -6.12
N GLN A 268 -12.86 -9.63 -6.32
CA GLN A 268 -12.20 -10.81 -5.72
C GLN A 268 -11.26 -10.40 -4.60
N LYS A 269 -11.45 -10.96 -3.39
CA LYS A 269 -10.61 -10.72 -2.20
C LYS A 269 -9.12 -11.08 -2.34
N LYS A 270 -8.73 -11.81 -3.38
CA LYS A 270 -7.37 -12.32 -3.56
C LYS A 270 -6.64 -11.78 -4.79
N ASP A 271 -7.33 -11.03 -5.66
CA ASP A 271 -6.77 -10.52 -6.90
C ASP A 271 -7.02 -9.02 -7.04
N PHE A 272 -6.15 -8.24 -6.40
CA PHE A 272 -6.23 -6.77 -6.40
C PHE A 272 -6.10 -6.20 -7.81
N THR A 273 -5.15 -6.76 -8.57
CA THR A 273 -4.83 -6.30 -9.92
C THR A 273 -6.03 -6.48 -10.84
N LEU A 274 -6.71 -7.62 -10.77
CA LEU A 274 -7.93 -7.84 -11.54
C LEU A 274 -9.03 -6.81 -11.18
N MET A 275 -9.20 -6.54 -9.88
CA MET A 275 -10.20 -5.58 -9.40
C MET A 275 -9.94 -4.17 -9.92
N ILE A 276 -8.70 -3.66 -9.77
CA ILE A 276 -8.31 -2.32 -10.27
C ILE A 276 -8.47 -2.25 -11.80
N ASN A 277 -8.01 -3.26 -12.53
CA ASN A 277 -8.19 -3.31 -13.98
C ASN A 277 -9.67 -3.25 -14.39
N GLN A 278 -10.57 -3.86 -13.61
CA GLN A 278 -12.02 -3.81 -13.88
C GLN A 278 -12.59 -2.43 -13.56
N MET A 279 -12.14 -1.78 -12.47
CA MET A 279 -12.53 -0.41 -12.15
C MET A 279 -12.11 0.56 -13.25
N GLU A 280 -10.88 0.45 -13.77
CA GLU A 280 -10.38 1.27 -14.88
C GLU A 280 -11.21 1.08 -16.15
N LYS A 281 -11.54 -0.17 -16.51
CA LYS A 281 -12.38 -0.46 -17.68
C LYS A 281 -13.80 0.09 -17.56
N VAL A 282 -14.41 -0.02 -16.38
CA VAL A 282 -15.74 0.55 -16.12
C VAL A 282 -15.68 2.07 -16.21
N PHE A 283 -14.64 2.68 -15.65
CA PHE A 283 -14.44 4.12 -15.74
C PHE A 283 -14.29 4.58 -17.19
N GLU A 284 -13.48 3.88 -17.98
CA GLU A 284 -13.26 4.13 -19.40
C GLU A 284 -14.56 4.02 -20.23
N SER A 285 -15.37 2.98 -19.98
CA SER A 285 -16.65 2.78 -20.65
C SER A 285 -17.67 3.88 -20.30
N MET A 286 -17.67 4.34 -19.05
CA MET A 286 -18.50 5.46 -18.61
C MET A 286 -18.10 6.76 -19.32
N LEU A 287 -16.80 7.06 -19.41
CA LEU A 287 -16.32 8.22 -20.15
C LEU A 287 -16.74 8.16 -21.62
N TYR A 288 -16.59 6.99 -22.25
CA TYR A 288 -17.01 6.79 -23.65
C TYR A 288 -18.51 7.05 -23.84
N TYR A 289 -19.34 6.54 -22.94
CA TYR A 289 -20.79 6.74 -22.99
C TYR A 289 -21.15 8.22 -22.84
N CYS A 290 -20.59 8.90 -21.84
CA CYS A 290 -20.77 10.34 -21.64
C CYS A 290 -20.36 11.14 -22.89
N LEU A 291 -19.18 10.82 -23.44
CA LEU A 291 -18.67 11.44 -24.66
C LEU A 291 -19.46 11.10 -25.93
N ARG A 292 -20.37 10.13 -25.93
CA ARG A 292 -21.28 9.87 -27.06
C ARG A 292 -22.62 10.57 -26.92
N ILE A 293 -23.08 10.83 -25.70
CA ILE A 293 -24.37 11.47 -25.44
C ILE A 293 -24.24 12.98 -25.44
N VAL A 294 -23.21 13.50 -24.79
CA VAL A 294 -22.98 14.95 -24.63
C VAL A 294 -22.69 15.69 -25.96
N PRO A 295 -22.07 15.11 -27.02
CA PRO A 295 -21.82 15.83 -28.27
C PRO A 295 -23.08 16.28 -29.02
N HIS A 296 -24.26 15.71 -28.72
CA HIS A 296 -25.49 16.17 -29.37
C HIS A 296 -25.89 17.60 -28.96
N ASP A 297 -25.38 18.11 -27.82
CA ASP A 297 -25.67 19.48 -27.32
C ASP A 297 -24.42 20.40 -27.19
N LEU A 298 -23.19 19.91 -27.44
CA LEU A 298 -21.94 20.68 -27.24
C LEU A 298 -21.19 21.09 -28.52
N THR A 299 -21.88 21.21 -29.66
CA THR A 299 -21.26 21.65 -30.94
C THR A 299 -20.57 23.02 -30.88
N HIS A 300 -20.76 23.80 -29.81
CA HIS A 300 -20.15 25.11 -29.60
C HIS A 300 -18.93 25.14 -28.68
N LEU A 301 -18.53 24.04 -28.03
CA LEU A 301 -17.47 24.07 -27.01
C LEU A 301 -16.08 23.63 -27.49
N PHE A 302 -15.94 23.19 -28.75
CA PHE A 302 -14.69 22.62 -29.26
C PHE A 302 -14.40 22.97 -30.74
N ILE A 303 -14.38 24.27 -31.05
CA ILE A 303 -13.60 24.84 -32.17
C ILE A 303 -12.60 25.82 -31.57
#